data_AF-A0A8T5APT8-F1
#
_entry.id   AF-A0A8T5APT8-F1
#
_cell.length_a   1.000
_cell.length_b   1.000
_cell.length_c   1.000
_cell.angle_alpha   90.00
_cell.angle_beta   90.00
_cell.angle_gamma   90.00
#
_symmetry.space_group_name_H-M   'P 1'
#
loop_
_entity.id
_entity.type
_entity.pdbx_description
1 polymer ?
#
loop_
_entity_poly.entity_id
_entity_poly.type
_entity_poly.pdbx_seq_one_letter_code
_entity_poly.pdbx_strand_id
1 'polypeptide(L)'
;MVERVYLDTNVYCRPFDDQSDKRIRTESWAFIEIADAASHGKMVIVSSDYVKFEIERIADSLKRKDVRGFERTLAPVNVVSSKQIISLARKFSAKCGLNPMDAL
;
A
#
# COMPACT_ATOMS: atom_id res chain seq x y z
N MET A 1 10.78 18.43 -8.99
CA MET A 1 9.52 17.95 -8.38
C MET A 1 9.85 16.64 -7.68
N VAL A 2 9.40 16.42 -6.45
CA VAL A 2 9.57 15.13 -5.77
C VAL A 2 8.47 14.18 -6.25
N GLU A 3 8.84 12.96 -6.62
CA GLU A 3 7.93 11.95 -7.14
C GLU A 3 6.99 11.42 -6.05
N ARG A 4 5.72 11.17 -6.40
CA ARG A 4 4.73 10.59 -5.49
C ARG A 4 4.46 9.14 -5.86
N VAL A 5 4.58 8.25 -4.90
CA VAL A 5 4.42 6.80 -5.10
C VAL A 5 3.28 6.30 -4.24
N TYR A 6 2.34 5.57 -4.83
CA TYR A 6 1.27 4.88 -4.12
C TYR A 6 1.65 3.41 -3.95
N LEU A 7 1.48 2.88 -2.74
CA LEU A 7 1.80 1.48 -2.44
C LEU A 7 0.51 0.74 -2.09
N ASP A 8 0.36 -0.44 -2.70
CA ASP A 8 -0.69 -1.41 -2.34
C ASP A 8 -0.46 -1.98 -0.94
N THR A 9 -1.52 -2.40 -0.25
CA THR A 9 -1.43 -3.00 1.10
C THR A 9 -0.53 -4.22 1.13
N ASN A 10 -0.50 -5.03 0.05
CA ASN A 10 0.36 -6.20 -0.04
C ASN A 10 1.85 -5.84 -0.03
N VAL A 11 2.23 -4.68 -0.56
CA VAL A 11 3.63 -4.22 -0.54
C VAL A 11 4.10 -4.02 0.90
N TYR A 12 3.28 -3.39 1.74
CA TYR A 12 3.58 -3.24 3.17
C TYR A 12 3.60 -4.58 3.93
N CYS A 13 2.87 -5.58 3.44
CA CYS A 13 2.79 -6.90 4.07
C CYS A 13 4.02 -7.77 3.81
N ARG A 14 4.77 -7.54 2.72
CA ARG A 14 5.86 -8.43 2.27
C ARG A 14 6.91 -8.76 3.32
N PRO A 15 7.41 -7.80 4.13
CA PRO A 15 8.37 -8.12 5.19
C PRO A 15 7.86 -9.12 6.24
N PHE A 16 6.55 -9.29 6.36
CA PHE A 16 5.88 -10.16 7.33
C PHE A 16 5.23 -11.39 6.70
N ASP A 17 5.38 -11.58 5.38
CA ASP A 17 5.00 -12.83 4.70
C ASP A 17 6.06 -13.91 4.93
N ASP A 18 5.84 -15.13 4.42
CA ASP A 18 6.77 -16.24 4.56
C ASP A 18 8.11 -15.96 3.83
N GLN A 19 9.14 -15.61 4.60
CA GLN A 19 10.46 -15.27 4.09
C GLN A 19 11.27 -16.50 3.60
N SER A 20 10.75 -17.73 3.75
CA SER A 20 11.33 -18.91 3.13
C SER A 20 11.18 -18.87 1.61
N ASP A 21 10.11 -18.24 1.10
CA ASP A 21 9.93 -17.99 -0.34
C ASP A 21 10.92 -16.93 -0.82
N LYS A 22 11.76 -17.31 -1.80
CA LYS A 22 12.78 -16.43 -2.41
C LYS A 22 12.15 -15.19 -3.06
N ARG A 23 10.97 -15.33 -3.67
CA ARG A 23 10.26 -14.20 -4.29
C ARG A 23 9.84 -13.21 -3.21
N ILE A 24 9.17 -13.69 -2.17
CA ILE A 24 8.73 -12.85 -1.04
C ILE A 24 9.91 -12.14 -0.41
N ARG A 25 11.02 -12.85 -0.15
CA ARG A 25 12.23 -12.22 0.37
C ARG A 25 12.77 -11.11 -0.53
N THR A 26 12.74 -11.30 -1.84
CA THR A 26 13.19 -10.27 -2.81
C THR A 26 12.26 -9.06 -2.81
N GLU A 27 10.94 -9.28 -2.78
CA GLU A 27 9.94 -8.21 -2.70
C GLU A 27 10.03 -7.45 -1.36
N SER A 28 10.31 -8.13 -0.25
CA SER A 28 10.60 -7.52 1.05
C SER A 28 11.80 -6.57 0.96
N TRP A 29 12.91 -7.00 0.33
CA TRP A 29 14.08 -6.14 0.15
C TRP A 29 13.75 -4.92 -0.72
N ALA A 30 12.99 -5.10 -1.80
CA ALA A 30 12.54 -3.98 -2.62
C ALA A 30 11.69 -2.98 -1.82
N PHE A 31 10.81 -3.46 -0.94
CA PHE A 31 10.05 -2.59 -0.03
C PHE A 31 10.97 -1.79 0.91
N ILE A 32 12.00 -2.42 1.48
CA ILE A 32 12.97 -1.73 2.35
C ILE A 32 13.72 -0.65 1.60
N GLU A 33 14.17 -0.90 0.36
CA GLU A 33 14.83 0.10 -0.48
C GLU A 33 13.90 1.28 -0.82
N ILE A 34 12.62 1.01 -1.09
CA ILE A 34 11.61 2.06 -1.31
C ILE A 34 11.40 2.89 -0.05
N ALA A 35 11.29 2.24 1.11
CA ALA A 35 11.14 2.89 2.40
C ALA A 35 12.35 3.78 2.74
N ASP A 36 13.56 3.29 2.48
CA ASP A 36 14.80 4.06 2.66
C ASP A 36 14.87 5.26 1.70
N ALA A 37 14.51 5.09 0.44
CA ALA A 37 14.46 6.20 -0.50
C ALA A 37 13.45 7.28 -0.08
N ALA A 38 12.29 6.86 0.44
CA ALA A 38 11.28 7.78 0.97
C ALA A 38 11.76 8.51 2.24
N SER A 39 12.43 7.82 3.16
CA SER A 39 12.96 8.43 4.40
C SER A 39 14.04 9.47 4.12
N HIS A 40 14.83 9.27 3.05
CA HIS A 40 15.81 10.24 2.55
C HIS A 40 15.21 11.34 1.65
N GLY A 41 13.88 11.42 1.53
CA GLY A 41 13.19 12.46 0.77
C GLY A 41 13.35 12.36 -0.74
N LYS A 42 13.79 11.20 -1.28
CA LYS A 42 13.91 10.99 -2.73
C LYS A 42 12.53 10.85 -3.40
N MET A 43 11.54 10.38 -2.65
CA MET A 43 10.13 10.26 -3.06
C MET A 43 9.21 10.49 -1.87
N VAL A 44 7.93 10.76 -2.15
CA VAL A 44 6.88 10.84 -1.14
C VAL A 44 5.92 9.68 -1.35
N ILE A 45 5.84 8.78 -0.37
CA ILE A 45 4.81 7.74 -0.39
C ILE A 45 3.48 8.39 -0.01
N VAL A 46 2.44 8.06 -0.77
CA VAL A 46 1.07 8.47 -0.51
C VAL A 46 0.24 7.24 -0.16
N SER A 47 -0.69 7.40 0.77
CA SER A 47 -1.63 6.39 1.21
C SER A 47 -3.06 6.83 0.89
N SER A 48 -4.04 6.01 1.22
CA SER A 48 -5.46 6.32 1.05
C SER A 48 -6.29 5.75 2.21
N ASP A 49 -7.53 6.22 2.32
CA ASP A 49 -8.52 5.63 3.24
C ASP A 49 -8.71 4.13 2.97
N TYR A 50 -8.50 3.73 1.71
CA TYR A 50 -8.63 2.37 1.24
C TYR A 50 -7.52 1.46 1.76
N VAL A 51 -6.25 1.86 1.60
CA VAL A 51 -5.10 1.12 2.17
C VAL A 51 -5.26 0.96 3.68
N LYS A 52 -5.67 2.03 4.37
CA LYS A 52 -5.93 1.98 5.82
C LYS A 52 -7.03 0.99 6.18
N PHE A 53 -8.11 0.94 5.40
CA PHE A 53 -9.18 -0.03 5.59
C PHE A 53 -8.69 -1.47 5.40
N GLU A 54 -7.89 -1.75 4.38
CA GLU A 54 -7.34 -3.09 4.15
C GLU A 54 -6.38 -3.52 5.25
N ILE A 55 -5.53 -2.60 5.73
CA ILE A 55 -4.64 -2.85 6.87
C ILE A 55 -5.46 -3.31 8.08
N GLU A 56 -6.56 -2.63 8.41
CA GLU A 56 -7.40 -3.02 9.55
C GLU A 56 -8.08 -4.38 9.39
N ARG A 57 -8.14 -4.93 8.17
CA ARG A 57 -8.67 -6.27 7.88
C ARG A 57 -7.64 -7.39 7.97
N ILE A 58 -6.35 -7.08 8.16
CA ILE A 58 -5.30 -8.11 8.36
C ILE A 58 -5.62 -8.93 9.60
N ALA A 59 -5.85 -10.24 9.46
CA ALA A 59 -6.35 -11.09 10.55
C ALA A 59 -5.38 -11.17 11.75
N ASP A 60 -4.09 -11.36 11.48
CA ASP A 60 -3.04 -11.39 12.50
C ASP A 60 -2.85 -9.99 13.10
N SER A 61 -3.04 -9.87 14.42
CA SER A 61 -3.01 -8.60 15.14
C SER A 61 -1.61 -8.00 15.26
N LEU A 62 -0.56 -8.82 15.33
CA LEU A 62 0.83 -8.36 15.37
C LEU A 62 1.22 -7.84 13.99
N LYS A 63 0.97 -8.62 12.94
CA LYS A 63 1.20 -8.20 11.55
C LYS A 63 0.45 -6.91 11.24
N ARG A 64 -0.83 -6.80 11.62
CA ARG A 64 -1.63 -5.59 11.45
C ARG A 64 -0.98 -4.38 12.11
N LYS A 65 -0.51 -4.53 13.34
CA LYS A 65 0.13 -3.45 14.10
C LYS A 65 1.38 -2.94 13.38
N ASP A 66 2.21 -3.86 12.90
CA ASP A 66 3.49 -3.50 12.28
C ASP A 66 3.30 -2.91 10.88
N VAL A 67 2.42 -3.49 10.06
CA VAL A 67 2.04 -2.96 8.74
C VAL A 67 1.46 -1.55 8.87
N ARG A 68 0.58 -1.32 9.85
CA ARG A 68 0.05 0.02 10.16
C ARG A 68 1.15 0.99 10.60
N GLY A 69 2.17 0.49 11.32
CA GLY A 69 3.35 1.27 11.68
C GLY A 69 4.11 1.76 10.45
N PHE A 70 4.34 0.87 9.48
CA PHE A 70 4.98 1.24 8.21
C PHE A 70 4.16 2.27 7.43
N GLU A 71 2.87 2.04 7.22
CA GLU A 71 2.02 2.98 6.48
C GLU A 71 2.06 4.38 7.11
N ARG A 72 1.85 4.49 8.42
CA ARG A 72 1.83 5.79 9.11
C ARG A 72 3.17 6.51 9.09
N THR A 73 4.27 5.78 9.10
CA THR A 73 5.62 6.35 9.14
C THR A 73 6.06 6.79 7.75
N LEU A 74 5.77 5.99 6.74
CA LEU A 74 6.27 6.20 5.38
C LEU A 74 5.36 7.09 4.54
N ALA A 75 4.04 7.10 4.79
CA ALA A 75 3.06 7.78 3.96
C ALA A 75 2.43 9.00 4.66
N PRO A 76 3.10 10.18 4.67
CA PRO A 76 2.60 11.36 5.37
C PRO A 76 1.34 11.98 4.74
N VAL A 77 1.01 11.60 3.50
CA VAL A 77 -0.12 12.15 2.76
C VAL A 77 -1.17 11.06 2.54
N ASN A 78 -2.41 11.36 2.94
CA ASN A 78 -3.55 10.49 2.73
C ASN A 78 -4.49 11.06 1.66
N VAL A 79 -4.73 10.28 0.61
CA VAL A 79 -5.70 10.57 -0.43
C VAL A 79 -7.09 10.14 0.05
N VAL A 80 -7.97 11.11 0.27
CA VAL A 80 -9.34 10.85 0.70
C VAL A 80 -10.19 10.39 -0.47
N SER A 81 -10.95 9.31 -0.27
CA SER A 81 -11.84 8.78 -1.30
C SER A 81 -12.97 9.76 -1.62
N SER A 82 -13.07 10.17 -2.88
CA SER A 82 -14.13 11.06 -3.37
C SER A 82 -15.17 10.31 -4.20
N LYS A 83 -16.37 10.90 -4.36
CA LYS A 83 -17.40 10.35 -5.26
C LYS A 83 -16.89 10.16 -6.70
N GLN A 84 -15.97 11.02 -7.14
CA GLN A 84 -15.35 10.94 -8.47
C GLN A 84 -14.42 9.74 -8.57
N ILE A 85 -13.56 9.53 -7.57
CA ILE A 85 -12.65 8.36 -7.48
C ILE A 85 -13.47 7.07 -7.48
N ILE A 86 -14.49 6.99 -6.62
CA ILE A 86 -15.37 5.81 -6.53
C ILE A 86 -16.11 5.55 -7.86
N SER A 87 -16.58 6.60 -8.53
CA SER A 87 -17.22 6.46 -9.85
C SER A 87 -16.25 5.95 -10.91
N LEU A 88 -15.00 6.42 -10.88
CA LEU A 88 -13.94 5.97 -11.79
C LEU A 88 -13.60 4.49 -11.54
N ALA A 89 -13.36 4.12 -10.28
CA ALA A 89 -13.09 2.75 -9.87
C ALA A 89 -14.17 1.76 -10.36
N ARG A 90 -15.45 2.12 -10.20
CA ARG A 90 -16.58 1.32 -10.72
C ARG A 90 -16.54 1.14 -12.23
N LYS A 91 -16.16 2.17 -12.99
CA LYS A 91 -16.01 2.07 -14.44
C LYS A 91 -14.88 1.12 -14.82
N PHE A 92 -13.74 1.18 -14.12
CA PHE A 92 -12.62 0.28 -14.34
C PHE A 92 -12.94 -1.16 -13.95
N SER A 93 -13.56 -1.40 -12.79
CA SER A 93 -14.02 -2.72 -12.38
C SER A 93 -14.96 -3.34 -13.43
N ALA A 94 -15.95 -2.59 -13.93
CA ALA A 94 -16.89 -3.09 -14.92
C ALA A 94 -16.26 -3.32 -16.31
N LYS A 95 -15.36 -2.45 -16.76
CA LYS A 95 -14.77 -2.53 -18.11
C LYS A 95 -13.59 -3.49 -18.20
N CYS A 96 -12.81 -3.58 -17.13
CA CYS A 96 -11.56 -4.33 -17.09
C CYS A 96 -11.66 -5.62 -16.27
N GLY A 97 -12.81 -5.89 -15.63
CA GLY A 97 -13.00 -7.08 -14.79
C GLY A 97 -12.14 -7.07 -13.52
N LEU A 98 -11.73 -5.90 -13.06
CA LEU A 98 -10.92 -5.76 -11.83
C LEU A 98 -11.79 -5.96 -10.60
N ASN A 99 -11.19 -6.53 -9.55
CA ASN A 99 -11.80 -6.53 -8.23
C ASN A 99 -12.17 -5.09 -7.85
N PRO A 100 -13.38 -4.81 -7.34
CA PRO A 100 -13.79 -3.45 -6.94
C PRO A 100 -12.80 -2.74 -6.00
N MET A 101 -12.12 -3.55 -5.18
CA MET A 101 -11.12 -3.16 -4.21
C MET A 101 -9.82 -2.72 -4.91
N ASP A 102 -9.28 -3.55 -5.81
CA ASP A 102 -8.08 -3.22 -6.60
C ASP A 102 -8.31 -2.12 -7.65
N ALA A 103 -9.57 -1.85 -8.00
CA ALA A 103 -9.94 -0.79 -8.94
C ALA A 103 -9.98 0.60 -8.29
N LEU A 104 -9.94 0.68 -6.95
CA LEU A 104 -10.10 1.90 -6.16
C LEU A 104 -8.74 2.48 -5.74
#